data_AF-A0A9E1EVG1-F1
#
_entry.id   AF-A0A9E1EVG1-F1
#
_cell.length_a   1.000
_cell.length_b   1.000
_cell.length_c   1.000
_cell.angle_alpha   90.00
_cell.angle_beta   90.00
_cell.angle_gamma   90.00
#
_symmetry.space_group_name_H-M   'P 1'
#
loop_
_entity.id
_entity.type
_entity.pdbx_description
1 polymer ?
#
loop_
_entity_poly.entity_id
_entity_poly.type
_entity_poly.pdbx_seq_one_letter_code
_entity_poly.pdbx_strand_id
1 'polypeptide(L)'
;VIRRDYLLRSIVQPFLTMLGMSVSLCVGGSVVIEKIFSIGGMGSLLTEAVYTLDYPLMQGILFVTTCIMVLSILLTDFLCLLLDPKRRLEGRA
;
A
#
# COMPACT_ATOMS: atom_id res chain seq x y z
N VAL A 1 -7.62 -0.42 -37.07
CA VAL A 1 -6.82 0.56 -36.28
C VAL A 1 -7.45 0.68 -34.90
N ILE A 2 -6.88 0.02 -33.90
CA ILE A 2 -7.42 0.00 -32.53
C ILE A 2 -7.06 1.35 -31.88
N ARG A 3 -8.07 2.16 -31.56
CA ARG A 3 -7.89 3.48 -30.92
C ARG A 3 -7.30 3.31 -29.52
N ARG A 4 -6.23 4.05 -29.22
CA ARG A 4 -5.45 4.00 -27.96
C ARG A 4 -6.32 4.20 -26.71
N ASP A 5 -7.44 4.89 -26.83
CA ASP A 5 -8.39 5.15 -25.74
C ASP A 5 -8.98 3.88 -25.13
N TYR A 6 -9.17 2.81 -25.91
CA TYR A 6 -9.71 1.54 -25.41
C TYR A 6 -8.67 0.76 -24.58
N LEU A 7 -7.38 0.86 -24.93
CA LEU A 7 -6.30 0.21 -24.22
C LEU A 7 -6.07 0.87 -22.85
N LEU A 8 -5.99 2.20 -22.80
CA LEU A 8 -5.76 2.95 -21.56
C LEU A 8 -6.85 2.70 -20.51
N ARG A 9 -8.11 2.56 -20.96
CA ARG A 9 -9.26 2.32 -20.07
C ARG A 9 -9.32 0.90 -19.50
N SER A 10 -8.74 -0.09 -20.18
CA SER A 10 -8.67 -1.47 -19.67
C SER A 10 -7.42 -1.74 -18.82
N ILE A 11 -6.38 -0.91 -18.98
CA ILE A 11 -5.11 -1.02 -18.23
C ILE A 11 -5.15 -0.22 -16.92
N VAL A 12 -6.01 0.81 -16.82
CA VAL A 12 -6.11 1.68 -15.64
C VAL A 12 -6.42 0.89 -14.35
N GLN A 13 -7.26 -0.14 -14.43
CA GLN A 13 -7.65 -0.96 -13.28
C GLN A 13 -6.44 -1.70 -12.67
N PRO A 14 -5.74 -2.61 -13.39
CA PRO A 14 -4.58 -3.29 -12.83
C PRO A 14 -3.43 -2.34 -12.51
N PHE A 15 -3.31 -1.23 -13.24
CA PHE A 15 -2.27 -0.23 -13.00
C PHE A 15 -2.43 0.47 -11.64
N LEU A 16 -3.65 0.89 -11.29
CA LEU A 16 -3.92 1.50 -9.99
C LEU A 16 -3.65 0.52 -8.84
N THR A 17 -4.07 -0.74 -8.97
CA THR A 17 -3.76 -1.77 -7.96
C THR A 17 -2.25 -1.98 -7.82
N MET A 18 -1.50 -1.98 -8.92
CA MET A 18 -0.03 -2.05 -8.90
C MET A 18 0.61 -0.87 -8.17
N LEU A 19 0.07 0.34 -8.35
CA LEU A 19 0.55 1.52 -7.63
C LEU A 19 0.32 1.39 -6.11
N GLY A 20 -0.86 0.95 -5.68
CA GLY A 20 -1.16 0.74 -4.26
C GLY A 20 -0.28 -0.33 -3.60
N MET A 21 -0.02 -1.43 -4.32
CA MET A 21 0.93 -2.45 -3.87
C MET A 21 2.36 -1.91 -3.78
N SER A 22 2.77 -1.07 -4.74
CA SER A 22 4.10 -0.47 -4.75
C SER A 22 4.31 0.48 -3.56
N VAL A 23 3.32 1.29 -3.21
CA VAL A 23 3.35 2.13 -1.99
C VAL A 23 3.47 1.28 -0.74
N SER A 24 2.68 0.21 -0.63
CA SER A 24 2.74 -0.72 0.51
C SER A 24 4.13 -1.37 0.63
N LEU A 25 4.72 -1.77 -0.50
CA LEU A 25 6.07 -2.32 -0.56
C LEU A 25 7.13 -1.28 -0.15
N CYS A 26 6.99 -0.02 -0.57
CA CYS A 26 7.88 1.06 -0.18
C CYS A 26 7.87 1.29 1.34
N VAL A 27 6.71 1.22 1.99
CA VAL A 27 6.62 1.32 3.46
C VAL A 27 7.33 0.15 4.13
N GLY A 28 7.17 -1.07 3.63
CA GLY A 28 7.92 -2.25 4.13
C GLY A 28 9.43 -2.12 3.90
N GLY A 29 9.84 -1.61 2.74
CA GLY A 29 11.23 -1.33 2.41
C GLY A 29 11.84 -0.22 3.27
N SER A 30 11.05 0.79 3.66
CA SER A 30 11.49 1.89 4.52
C SER A 30 12.10 1.42 5.82
N VAL A 31 11.55 0.35 6.43
CA VAL A 31 12.09 -0.24 7.67
C VAL A 31 13.51 -0.76 7.48
N VAL A 32 13.79 -1.37 6.32
CA VAL A 32 15.13 -1.86 5.97
C VAL A 32 16.09 -0.69 5.76
N ILE A 33 15.63 0.37 5.10
CA ILE A 33 16.43 1.58 4.84
C ILE A 33 16.77 2.30 6.16
N GLU A 34 15.81 2.41 7.09
CA GLU A 34 16.03 2.96 8.44
C GLU A 34 17.16 2.21 9.17
N LYS A 35 17.21 0.87 9.05
CA LYS A 35 18.26 0.06 9.65
C LYS A 35 19.62 0.20 8.99
N ILE A 36 19.67 0.22 7.66
CA ILE A 36 20.95 0.35 6.93
C ILE A 36 21.58 1.73 7.16
N PHE A 37 20.77 2.79 7.18
CA PHE A 37 21.27 4.16 7.29
C PHE A 37 21.27 4.70 8.74
N SER A 38 20.88 3.90 9.74
CA SER A 38 20.70 4.34 11.13
C SER A 38 19.85 5.62 11.26
N ILE A 39 18.92 5.82 10.34
CA ILE A 39 17.96 6.92 10.40
C ILE A 39 16.91 6.49 11.43
N GLY A 40 16.86 7.21 12.55
CA GLY A 40 15.93 6.92 13.63
C GLY A 40 14.48 7.06 13.18
N GLY A 41 13.68 6.03 13.44
CA GLY A 41 12.24 6.03 13.17
C GLY A 41 11.55 4.75 13.67
N MET A 42 10.31 4.52 13.23
CA MET A 42 9.45 3.44 13.76
C MET A 42 10.04 2.04 13.51
N GLY A 43 10.72 1.84 12.38
CA GLY A 43 11.40 0.57 12.10
C GLY A 43 12.58 0.31 13.03
N SER A 44 13.30 1.36 13.44
CA SER A 44 14.41 1.20 14.37
C SER A 44 13.94 0.83 15.78
N LEU A 45 12.89 1.51 16.25
CA LEU A 45 12.21 1.26 17.53
C LEU A 45 11.65 -0.15 17.63
N LEU A 46 11.08 -0.66 16.52
CA LEU A 46 10.56 -2.02 16.46
C LEU A 46 11.67 -3.03 16.77
N THR A 47 12.83 -2.90 16.12
CA THR A 47 13.95 -3.82 16.35
C THR A 47 14.54 -3.70 17.75
N GLU A 48 14.60 -2.50 18.32
CA GLU A 48 15.02 -2.33 19.71
C GLU A 48 14.06 -3.05 20.66
N ALA A 49 12.76 -2.93 20.43
CA ALA A 49 11.74 -3.67 21.18
C ALA A 49 11.81 -5.20 21.00
N VAL A 50 12.29 -5.70 19.85
CA VAL A 50 12.63 -7.14 19.68
C VAL A 50 13.69 -7.54 20.70
N TYR A 51 14.77 -6.75 20.80
CA TYR A 51 15.90 -7.07 21.65
C TYR A 51 15.56 -6.93 23.14
N THR A 52 14.73 -5.97 23.51
CA THR A 52 14.26 -5.76 24.89
C THR A 52 13.09 -6.67 25.26
N LEU A 53 12.56 -7.46 24.31
CA LEU A 53 11.38 -8.34 24.49
C LEU A 53 10.12 -7.59 24.93
N ASP A 54 10.01 -6.31 24.56
CA ASP A 54 8.87 -5.46 24.88
C ASP A 54 7.72 -5.68 23.90
N TYR A 55 7.01 -6.80 24.09
CA TYR A 55 5.85 -7.19 23.26
C TYR A 55 4.78 -6.09 23.09
N PRO A 56 4.41 -5.30 24.13
CA PRO A 56 3.41 -4.24 23.97
C PRO A 56 3.86 -3.15 23.00
N LEU A 57 5.14 -2.77 23.04
CA LEU A 57 5.70 -1.74 22.18
C LEU A 57 5.81 -2.24 20.73
N MET A 58 6.27 -3.49 20.57
CA MET A 58 6.29 -4.15 19.26
C MET A 58 4.90 -4.19 18.62
N GLN A 59 3.90 -4.62 19.37
CA GLN A 59 2.53 -4.72 18.88
C GLN A 59 1.92 -3.36 18.55
N GLY A 60 2.22 -2.32 19.35
CA GLY A 60 1.79 -0.95 19.06
C GLY A 60 2.36 -0.41 17.75
N ILE A 61 3.66 -0.61 17.51
CA ILE A 61 4.30 -0.19 16.26
C ILE A 61 3.70 -0.95 15.07
N LEU A 62 3.60 -2.28 15.18
CA LEU A 62 2.99 -3.11 14.13
C LEU A 62 1.55 -2.71 13.82
N PHE A 63 0.77 -2.36 14.84
CA PHE A 63 -0.61 -1.89 14.67
C PHE A 63 -0.64 -0.59 13.85
N VAL A 64 0.16 0.41 14.22
CA VAL A 64 0.22 1.69 13.52
C VAL A 64 0.69 1.52 12.07
N THR A 65 1.76 0.76 11.83
CA THR A 65 2.28 0.54 10.47
C THR A 65 1.28 -0.20 9.59
N THR A 66 0.62 -1.22 10.15
CA THR A 66 -0.40 -1.99 9.43
C THR A 66 -1.61 -1.11 9.11
N CYS A 67 -2.03 -0.26 10.05
CA CYS A 67 -3.15 0.66 9.85
C CYS A 67 -2.87 1.61 8.66
N ILE A 68 -1.65 2.16 8.57
CA ILE A 68 -1.23 3.02 7.45
C ILE A 68 -1.22 2.25 6.12
N MET A 69 -0.73 1.01 6.11
CA MET A 69 -0.76 0.17 4.90
C MET A 69 -2.19 -0.10 4.44
N VAL A 70 -3.07 -0.50 5.36
CA VAL A 70 -4.48 -0.77 5.06
C VAL A 70 -5.17 0.48 4.52
N LEU A 71 -4.92 1.65 5.12
CA LEU A 71 -5.45 2.92 4.63
C LEU A 71 -4.97 3.24 3.20
N SER A 72 -3.71 2.93 2.88
CA SER A 72 -3.15 3.16 1.54
C SER A 72 -3.78 2.24 0.48
N ILE A 73 -3.97 0.96 0.83
CA ILE A 73 -4.65 -0.01 -0.03
C ILE A 73 -6.12 0.38 -0.22
N LEU A 74 -6.81 0.78 0.86
CA LEU A 74 -8.19 1.24 0.81
C LEU A 74 -8.35 2.50 -0.03
N LEU A 75 -7.43 3.45 0.06
CA LEU A 75 -7.39 4.63 -0.82
C LEU A 75 -7.26 4.21 -2.29
N THR A 76 -6.41 3.22 -2.56
CA THR A 76 -6.20 2.70 -3.92
C THR A 76 -7.47 2.06 -4.46
N ASP A 77 -8.17 1.26 -3.67
CA ASP A 77 -9.45 0.67 -4.06
C ASP A 77 -10.54 1.73 -4.27
N PHE A 78 -10.55 2.78 -3.45
CA PHE A 78 -11.45 3.91 -3.62
C PHE A 78 -11.16 4.69 -4.92
N LEU A 79 -9.88 4.90 -5.24
CA LEU A 79 -9.44 5.50 -6.51
C LEU A 79 -9.84 4.62 -7.70
N CYS A 80 -9.67 3.29 -7.60
CA CYS A 80 -10.17 2.34 -8.59
C CYS A 80 -11.67 2.47 -8.77
N LEU A 81 -12.47 2.50 -7.70
CA LEU A 81 -13.92 2.67 -7.76
C LEU A 81 -14.34 3.98 -8.45
N LEU A 82 -13.62 5.08 -8.21
CA LEU A 82 -13.93 6.37 -8.82
C LEU A 82 -13.57 6.40 -10.32
N LEU A 83 -12.46 5.76 -10.69
CA LEU A 83 -11.91 5.73 -12.05
C LEU A 83 -12.48 4.61 -12.91
N ASP A 84 -13.22 3.66 -12.34
CA ASP A 84 -13.78 2.51 -13.05
C ASP A 84 -15.26 2.72 -13.44
N PRO A 85 -15.55 3.26 -14.64
CA PRO A 85 -16.90 3.33 -15.20
C PRO A 85 -17.45 1.96 -15.63
N LYS A 86 -16.66 0.88 -15.54
CA LYS A 86 -16.98 -0.45 -16.08
C LYS A 86 -17.92 -1.26 -15.19
N ARG A 87 -17.93 -1.03 -13.86
CA ARG A 87 -18.99 -1.57 -12.97
C ARG A 87 -20.40 -1.11 -13.35
N ARG A 88 -20.52 -0.02 -14.11
CA ARG A 88 -21.80 0.49 -14.61
C ARG A 88 -22.33 -0.27 -15.84
N LEU A 89 -21.49 -1.07 -16.50
CA LEU A 89 -21.86 -1.83 -17.72
C LEU A 89 -22.13 -3.31 -17.45
N GLU A 90 -21.57 -3.92 -16.41
CA GLU A 90 -21.84 -5.31 -16.02
C GLU A 90 -23.22 -5.52 -15.36
N GLY A 91 -23.90 -4.45 -14.92
CA GLY A 91 -25.29 -4.52 -14.45
C GLY A 91 -26.35 -4.55 -15.57
N ARG A 92 -25.96 -4.80 -16.83
CA ARG A 92 -26.84 -4.84 -18.01
C ARG A 92 -26.64 -6.11 -18.86
N ALA A 93 -26.46 -7.25 -18.21
CA ALA A 93 -26.57 -8.57 -18.83
C ALA A 93 -27.54 -9.43 -18.02
#